data_AF-A0A6A6ZWT0-F1
#
_entry.id   AF-A0A6A6ZWT0-F1
#
_cell.length_a   1.000
_cell.length_b   1.000
_cell.length_c   1.000
_cell.angle_alpha   90.00
_cell.angle_beta   90.00
_cell.angle_gamma   90.00
#
_symmetry.space_group_name_H-M   'P 1'
#
loop_
_entity.id
_entity.type
_entity.pdbx_description
1 polymer ?
#
loop_
_entity_poly.entity_id
_entity_poly.type
_entity_poly.pdbx_seq_one_letter_code
_entity_poly.pdbx_strand_id
1 'polypeptide(L)'
;MRFTAPIAAIILGATAFPSNAIARDETGPANIPAPVQTTVEHAPVVDGAEPFVVDAAPSLAKRGTLIVEVWQGFFRGERHESLSTQTQTCYNLGNGWSDVISSLSVPNGFGCDFYENGNCGKNGGKQLNVGGGGYVDRLDKYAMNDAITSYRCYN
;
A
#
# COMPACT_ATOMS: atom_id res chain seq x y z
N MET A 1 -75.57 -2.72 3.01
CA MET A 1 -74.73 -1.74 2.26
C MET A 1 -73.38 -2.41 1.99
N ARG A 2 -72.71 -2.13 0.86
CA ARG A 2 -71.39 -2.71 0.53
C ARG A 2 -70.31 -1.65 0.74
N PHE A 3 -69.25 -1.99 1.46
CA PHE A 3 -68.06 -1.15 1.61
C PHE A 3 -66.97 -1.63 0.66
N THR A 4 -66.48 -0.74 -0.20
CA THR A 4 -65.30 -0.95 -1.05
C THR A 4 -64.24 0.06 -0.65
N ALA A 5 -63.17 -0.41 0.00
CA ALA A 5 -62.00 0.40 0.32
C ALA A 5 -60.93 0.24 -0.78
N PRO A 6 -60.34 1.32 -1.31
CA PRO A 6 -59.28 1.24 -2.31
C PRO A 6 -57.94 0.86 -1.66
N ILE A 7 -57.17 -0.01 -2.33
CA ILE A 7 -55.81 -0.36 -1.92
C ILE A 7 -54.85 0.67 -2.53
N ALA A 8 -54.11 1.39 -1.69
CA ALA A 8 -53.06 2.31 -2.13
C ALA A 8 -51.75 1.55 -2.39
N ALA A 9 -51.26 1.56 -3.62
CA ALA A 9 -49.96 0.99 -3.97
C ALA A 9 -48.84 2.03 -3.78
N ILE A 10 -47.91 1.75 -2.86
CA ILE A 10 -46.72 2.59 -2.64
C ILE A 10 -45.61 2.09 -3.57
N ILE A 11 -45.26 2.89 -4.57
CA ILE A 11 -44.13 2.61 -5.47
C ILE A 11 -42.85 3.13 -4.79
N LEU A 12 -42.00 2.21 -4.33
CA LEU A 12 -40.67 2.53 -3.81
C LEU A 12 -39.72 2.82 -4.98
N GLY A 13 -39.54 4.11 -5.27
CA GLY A 13 -38.56 4.57 -6.26
C GLY A 13 -37.13 4.42 -5.73
N ALA A 14 -36.39 3.42 -6.21
CA ALA A 14 -34.99 3.24 -5.90
C ALA A 14 -34.15 4.32 -6.59
N THR A 15 -33.69 5.33 -5.84
CA THR A 15 -32.75 6.33 -6.36
C THR A 15 -31.36 5.70 -6.49
N ALA A 16 -31.01 5.30 -7.72
CA ALA A 16 -29.64 4.93 -8.05
C ALA A 16 -28.73 6.16 -7.89
N PHE A 17 -27.97 6.20 -6.81
CA PHE A 17 -26.92 7.21 -6.63
C PHE A 17 -25.87 7.03 -7.73
N PRO A 18 -25.45 8.10 -8.43
CA PRO A 18 -24.34 8.00 -9.36
C PRO A 18 -23.07 7.69 -8.56
N SER A 19 -22.53 6.49 -8.75
CA SER A 19 -21.19 6.15 -8.28
C SER A 19 -20.20 7.09 -8.97
N ASN A 20 -19.71 8.08 -8.23
CA ASN A 20 -18.65 8.99 -8.68
C ASN A 20 -17.33 8.20 -8.76
N ALA A 21 -17.20 7.40 -9.80
CA ALA A 21 -15.95 6.78 -10.21
C ALA A 21 -15.02 7.91 -10.67
N ILE A 22 -14.30 8.50 -9.72
CA ILE A 22 -13.14 9.35 -10.00
C ILE A 22 -12.21 8.47 -10.83
N ALA A 23 -12.04 8.83 -12.11
CA ALA A 23 -11.13 8.12 -12.99
C ALA A 23 -9.72 8.24 -12.42
N ARG A 24 -9.22 7.15 -11.82
CA ARG A 24 -7.81 7.04 -11.44
C ARG A 24 -7.00 7.14 -12.73
N ASP A 25 -6.02 8.03 -12.75
CA ASP A 25 -5.11 8.15 -13.89
C ASP A 25 -4.12 6.98 -13.86
N GLU A 26 -4.54 5.86 -14.44
CA GLU A 26 -3.76 4.62 -14.50
C GLU A 26 -2.75 4.61 -15.67
N THR A 27 -2.42 5.78 -16.24
CA THR A 27 -1.49 5.88 -17.39
C THR A 27 -0.01 6.03 -17.00
N GLY A 28 0.29 6.25 -15.72
CA GLY A 28 1.65 6.41 -15.20
C GLY A 28 2.29 5.13 -14.65
N PRO A 29 3.61 5.12 -14.39
CA PRO A 29 4.29 4.00 -13.73
C PRO A 29 3.85 3.86 -12.26
N ALA A 30 3.79 2.62 -11.77
CA ALA A 30 3.40 2.34 -10.38
C ALA A 30 4.45 2.74 -9.33
N ASN A 31 5.74 2.81 -9.70
CA ASN A 31 6.77 3.39 -8.84
C ASN A 31 7.46 4.60 -9.50
N ILE A 32 7.66 5.66 -8.71
CA ILE A 32 8.23 6.92 -9.14
C ILE A 32 9.38 7.27 -8.18
N PRO A 33 10.65 7.27 -8.62
CA PRO A 33 11.78 7.61 -7.76
C PRO A 33 11.60 8.98 -7.10
N ALA A 34 11.73 9.04 -5.77
CA ALA A 34 11.57 10.28 -5.02
C ALA A 34 12.73 11.26 -5.32
N PRO A 35 12.47 12.58 -5.41
CA PRO A 35 13.49 13.58 -5.75
C PRO A 35 14.50 13.85 -4.63
N VAL A 36 14.26 13.34 -3.41
CA VAL A 36 15.17 13.44 -2.26
C VAL A 36 15.42 12.04 -1.73
N GLN A 37 16.70 11.67 -1.64
CA GLN A 37 17.15 10.34 -1.25
C GLN A 37 18.04 10.45 0.00
N THR A 38 17.42 10.33 1.17
CA THR A 38 18.15 10.21 2.45
C THR A 38 18.44 8.73 2.72
N THR A 39 19.72 8.37 2.85
CA THR A 39 20.18 7.04 3.23
C THR A 39 19.74 6.71 4.66
N VAL A 40 19.11 5.55 4.85
CA VAL A 40 18.59 5.11 6.16
C VAL A 40 19.23 3.80 6.61
N GLU A 41 19.42 3.64 7.91
CA GLU A 41 19.86 2.42 8.59
C GLU A 41 18.63 1.68 9.05
N HIS A 42 18.68 0.40 8.76
CA HIS A 42 17.65 -0.57 9.04
C HIS A 42 18.39 -1.69 9.77
N ALA A 43 17.73 -2.39 10.70
CA ALA A 43 18.32 -3.58 11.29
C ALA A 43 18.66 -4.60 10.19
N PRO A 44 19.70 -5.45 10.37
CA PRO A 44 20.04 -6.48 9.38
C PRO A 44 18.81 -7.30 9.01
N VAL A 45 18.62 -7.59 7.72
CA VAL A 45 17.46 -8.37 7.27
C VAL A 45 17.50 -9.76 7.89
N VAL A 46 16.50 -10.05 8.72
CA VAL A 46 16.20 -11.39 9.21
C VAL A 46 15.00 -11.89 8.43
N ASP A 47 15.23 -12.87 7.55
CA ASP A 47 14.15 -13.49 6.77
C ASP A 47 13.13 -14.15 7.71
N GLY A 48 11.85 -13.90 7.46
CA GLY A 48 10.74 -14.37 8.30
C GLY A 48 10.51 -13.59 9.60
N ALA A 49 11.19 -12.46 9.83
CA ALA A 49 10.90 -11.59 10.98
C ALA A 49 9.48 -10.99 10.89
N GLU A 50 8.81 -10.86 12.04
CA GLU A 50 7.49 -10.24 12.12
C GLU A 50 7.57 -8.73 11.77
N PRO A 51 6.62 -8.19 10.96
CA PRO A 51 6.59 -6.77 10.63
C PRO A 51 6.41 -5.88 11.87
N PHE A 52 7.10 -4.75 11.90
CA PHE A 52 7.15 -3.88 13.09
C PHE A 52 7.28 -2.38 12.73
N VAL A 53 6.92 -1.51 13.68
CA VAL A 53 6.96 -0.05 13.53
C VAL A 53 8.22 0.49 14.21
N VAL A 54 8.95 1.39 13.55
CA VAL A 54 10.29 1.85 13.98
C VAL A 54 10.54 3.34 13.71
N ASP A 55 11.48 3.90 14.46
CA ASP A 55 12.19 5.16 14.17
C ASP A 55 13.51 4.88 13.42
N ALA A 56 14.01 5.81 12.59
CA ALA A 56 15.05 5.56 11.57
C ALA A 56 16.48 6.10 11.89
N ALA A 57 17.53 5.46 11.33
CA ALA A 57 18.98 5.82 11.42
C ALA A 57 19.65 5.88 9.99
N PRO A 58 20.99 5.77 9.72
CA PRO A 58 21.59 5.89 8.34
C PRO A 58 22.64 4.82 7.82
N SER A 59 22.32 3.88 6.89
CA SER A 59 23.22 2.80 6.38
C SER A 59 23.30 2.59 4.84
N LEU A 60 24.10 1.61 4.39
CA LEU A 60 24.58 1.41 3.00
C LEU A 60 24.49 -0.06 2.56
N ALA A 61 23.85 -0.33 1.42
CA ALA A 61 23.64 -1.69 0.88
C ALA A 61 23.99 -1.85 -0.62
N LYS A 62 24.11 -3.10 -1.08
CA LYS A 62 24.57 -3.48 -2.43
C LYS A 62 23.42 -3.53 -3.43
N ARG A 63 23.61 -2.93 -4.61
CA ARG A 63 22.58 -2.81 -5.66
C ARG A 63 22.14 -4.17 -6.23
N GLY A 64 20.97 -4.63 -5.81
CA GLY A 64 20.18 -5.64 -6.51
C GLY A 64 18.86 -5.04 -7.01
N THR A 65 18.38 -5.51 -8.17
CA THR A 65 16.99 -5.32 -8.57
C THR A 65 16.15 -6.36 -7.83
N LEU A 66 15.13 -5.92 -7.11
CA LEU A 66 14.19 -6.79 -6.40
C LEU A 66 12.76 -6.43 -6.79
N ILE A 67 11.81 -7.34 -6.57
CA ILE A 67 10.40 -7.15 -6.91
C ILE A 67 9.61 -7.24 -5.60
N VAL A 68 8.83 -6.19 -5.30
CA VAL A 68 7.84 -6.18 -4.22
C VAL A 68 6.47 -6.38 -4.84
N GLU A 69 5.72 -7.37 -4.38
CA GLU A 69 4.36 -7.62 -4.85
C GLU A 69 3.36 -6.88 -3.94
N VAL A 70 2.42 -6.12 -4.52
CA VAL A 70 1.39 -5.37 -3.75
C VAL A 70 -0.01 -5.66 -4.26
N TRP A 71 -0.98 -5.66 -3.34
CA TRP A 71 -2.40 -5.94 -3.61
C TRP A 71 -3.31 -4.88 -3.00
N GLN A 72 -4.37 -4.53 -3.74
CA GLN A 72 -5.40 -3.61 -3.25
C GLN A 72 -6.25 -4.27 -2.15
N GLY A 73 -6.53 -5.58 -2.28
CA GLY A 73 -7.31 -6.33 -1.29
C GLY A 73 -6.44 -7.03 -0.24
N PHE A 74 -7.08 -7.42 0.87
CA PHE A 74 -6.52 -8.39 1.82
C PHE A 74 -6.24 -9.74 1.15
N PHE A 75 -5.36 -10.56 1.74
CA PHE A 75 -5.13 -11.96 1.33
C PHE A 75 -4.82 -12.16 -0.17
N ARG A 76 -4.14 -11.20 -0.81
CA ARG A 76 -3.82 -11.17 -2.26
C ARG A 76 -5.04 -10.96 -3.19
N GLY A 77 -6.10 -10.32 -2.68
CA GLY A 77 -7.29 -9.97 -3.44
C GLY A 77 -7.17 -8.72 -4.32
N GLU A 78 -8.16 -8.55 -5.21
CA GLU A 78 -8.37 -7.37 -6.05
C GLU A 78 -7.21 -7.05 -7.03
N ARG A 79 -6.89 -5.77 -7.24
CA ARG A 79 -5.80 -5.32 -8.12
C ARG A 79 -4.45 -5.79 -7.56
N HIS A 80 -3.51 -6.11 -8.45
CA HIS A 80 -2.15 -6.56 -8.13
C HIS A 80 -1.10 -5.85 -9.00
N GLU A 81 0.10 -5.58 -8.47
CA GLU A 81 1.22 -4.99 -9.21
C GLU A 81 2.57 -5.49 -8.68
N SER A 82 3.51 -5.75 -9.60
CA SER A 82 4.88 -6.17 -9.31
C SER A 82 5.85 -4.99 -9.39
N LEU A 83 6.19 -4.41 -8.23
CA LEU A 83 7.00 -3.20 -8.12
C LEU A 83 8.50 -3.52 -8.23
N SER A 84 9.06 -3.40 -9.44
CA SER A 84 10.50 -3.54 -9.72
C SER A 84 11.29 -2.37 -9.13
N THR A 85 12.05 -2.63 -8.07
CA THR A 85 12.66 -1.61 -7.20
C THR A 85 14.15 -1.84 -6.97
N GLN A 86 14.86 -0.79 -6.55
CA GLN A 86 16.30 -0.82 -6.24
C GLN A 86 16.53 -0.59 -4.75
N THR A 87 17.43 -1.38 -4.16
CA THR A 87 17.90 -1.19 -2.79
C THR A 87 18.38 0.25 -2.53
N GLN A 88 18.05 0.80 -1.37
CA GLN A 88 18.38 2.16 -0.90
C GLN A 88 17.86 3.29 -1.80
N THR A 89 16.89 3.01 -2.67
CA THR A 89 16.14 4.03 -3.42
C THR A 89 14.71 4.14 -2.88
N CYS A 90 14.30 5.35 -2.51
CA CYS A 90 12.94 5.70 -2.14
C CYS A 90 12.07 5.90 -3.40
N TYR A 91 10.86 5.32 -3.40
CA TYR A 91 9.87 5.44 -4.45
C TYR A 91 8.53 5.90 -3.88
N ASN A 92 7.92 6.90 -4.52
CA ASN A 92 6.51 7.23 -4.36
C ASN A 92 5.66 6.27 -5.21
N LEU A 93 4.46 5.94 -4.73
CA LEU A 93 3.51 5.11 -5.46
C LEU A 93 2.73 5.96 -6.47
N GLY A 94 2.82 5.59 -7.75
CA GLY A 94 2.08 6.19 -8.86
C GLY A 94 0.86 5.34 -9.25
N ASN A 95 0.29 5.57 -10.44
CA ASN A 95 -0.72 4.68 -11.05
C ASN A 95 -1.95 4.37 -10.14
N GLY A 96 -2.33 5.32 -9.26
CA GLY A 96 -3.41 5.12 -8.30
C GLY A 96 -3.12 4.13 -7.16
N TRP A 97 -1.85 3.75 -6.92
CA TRP A 97 -1.43 2.85 -5.84
C TRP A 97 -1.19 3.52 -4.48
N SER A 98 -1.14 4.86 -4.43
CA SER A 98 -1.17 5.60 -3.15
C SER A 98 -2.46 5.30 -2.42
N ASP A 99 -2.37 5.00 -1.13
CA ASP A 99 -3.52 4.96 -0.20
C ASP A 99 -4.60 3.92 -0.57
N VAL A 100 -4.17 2.78 -1.14
CA VAL A 100 -5.07 1.66 -1.52
C VAL A 100 -4.49 0.26 -1.30
N ILE A 101 -3.32 0.12 -0.66
CA ILE A 101 -2.68 -1.19 -0.46
C ILE A 101 -3.19 -1.80 0.85
N SER A 102 -3.72 -3.03 0.78
CA SER A 102 -4.21 -3.80 1.94
C SER A 102 -3.41 -5.08 2.25
N SER A 103 -2.65 -5.62 1.28
CA SER A 103 -1.67 -6.70 1.51
C SER A 103 -0.45 -6.59 0.58
N LEU A 104 0.71 -7.11 1.00
CA LEU A 104 1.98 -7.02 0.25
C LEU A 104 2.95 -8.17 0.56
N SER A 105 3.98 -8.36 -0.28
CA SER A 105 5.04 -9.36 -0.08
C SER A 105 6.42 -8.80 -0.41
N VAL A 106 7.39 -9.07 0.47
CA VAL A 106 8.81 -8.74 0.30
C VAL A 106 9.61 -10.03 0.00
N PRO A 107 10.53 -10.05 -0.97
CA PRO A 107 11.32 -11.24 -1.32
C PRO A 107 12.35 -11.59 -0.22
N ASN A 108 12.80 -12.84 -0.18
CA ASN A 108 13.87 -13.29 0.74
C ASN A 108 15.18 -12.51 0.50
N GLY A 109 15.91 -12.23 1.58
CA GLY A 109 17.17 -11.50 1.54
C GLY A 109 17.02 -9.99 1.30
N PHE A 110 15.83 -9.42 1.45
CA PHE A 110 15.60 -7.97 1.38
C PHE A 110 14.59 -7.54 2.44
N GLY A 111 14.73 -6.35 3.01
CA GLY A 111 13.68 -5.73 3.82
C GLY A 111 13.09 -4.53 3.09
N CYS A 112 11.88 -4.10 3.47
CA CYS A 112 11.30 -2.86 2.97
C CYS A 112 10.62 -2.06 4.07
N ASP A 113 10.86 -0.76 4.08
CA ASP A 113 10.07 0.23 4.80
C ASP A 113 8.93 0.72 3.90
N PHE A 114 7.72 0.71 4.44
CA PHE A 114 6.53 1.32 3.83
C PHE A 114 6.08 2.50 4.68
N TYR A 115 5.72 3.60 4.02
CA TYR A 115 5.49 4.90 4.65
C TYR A 115 4.10 5.44 4.35
N GLU A 116 3.46 5.97 5.40
CA GLU A 116 2.20 6.71 5.31
C GLU A 116 2.32 7.94 4.40
N ASN A 117 3.42 8.70 4.55
CA ASN A 117 3.68 9.88 3.74
C ASN A 117 4.59 9.59 2.53
N GLY A 118 4.44 10.40 1.49
CA GLY A 118 5.36 10.44 0.35
C GLY A 118 6.79 10.85 0.71
N ASN A 119 7.74 10.46 -0.13
CA ASN A 119 9.18 10.70 0.00
C ASN A 119 9.78 10.06 1.27
N CYS A 120 9.34 8.84 1.59
CA CYS A 120 9.85 7.95 2.62
C CYS A 120 10.01 8.61 3.99
N GLY A 121 8.88 9.09 4.53
CA GLY A 121 8.81 9.61 5.91
C GLY A 121 9.47 10.98 6.12
N LYS A 122 9.92 11.68 5.07
CA LYS A 122 10.56 13.01 5.20
C LYS A 122 9.71 14.05 5.95
N ASN A 123 8.38 13.90 5.92
CA ASN A 123 7.42 14.77 6.61
C ASN A 123 6.87 14.14 7.92
N GLY A 124 7.49 13.05 8.41
CA GLY A 124 6.93 12.21 9.47
C GLY A 124 5.86 11.23 8.97
N GLY A 125 4.97 10.82 9.86
CA GLY A 125 3.96 9.77 9.63
C GLY A 125 4.44 8.39 10.08
N LYS A 126 3.58 7.38 9.91
CA LYS A 126 3.87 5.98 10.22
C LYS A 126 4.87 5.37 9.25
N GLN A 127 5.72 4.50 9.78
CA GLN A 127 6.61 3.60 9.05
C GLN A 127 6.32 2.16 9.48
N LEU A 128 6.16 1.26 8.52
CA LEU A 128 6.09 -0.18 8.74
C LEU A 128 7.30 -0.85 8.07
N ASN A 129 8.13 -1.48 8.88
CA ASN A 129 9.24 -2.30 8.44
C ASN A 129 8.75 -3.74 8.21
N VAL A 130 9.10 -4.32 7.07
CA VAL A 130 8.74 -5.69 6.66
C VAL A 130 10.00 -6.45 6.28
N GLY A 131 10.28 -7.55 6.98
CA GLY A 131 11.43 -8.41 6.76
C GLY A 131 11.32 -9.27 5.49
N GLY A 132 12.44 -9.87 5.09
CA GLY A 132 12.54 -10.66 3.87
C GLY A 132 11.76 -11.96 3.94
N GLY A 133 11.20 -12.36 2.80
CA GLY A 133 10.21 -13.44 2.73
C GLY A 133 8.87 -13.12 3.39
N GLY A 134 8.74 -11.94 4.00
CA GLY A 134 7.53 -11.50 4.67
C GLY A 134 6.37 -11.34 3.70
N TYR A 135 5.27 -12.07 3.95
CA TYR A 135 3.98 -11.81 3.34
C TYR A 135 3.05 -11.21 4.40
N VAL A 136 2.61 -9.98 4.18
CA VAL A 136 1.68 -9.26 5.06
C VAL A 136 0.28 -9.43 4.50
N ASP A 137 -0.49 -10.34 5.10
CA ASP A 137 -1.86 -10.71 4.69
C ASP A 137 -2.88 -9.58 4.85
N ARG A 138 -2.63 -8.70 5.82
CA ARG A 138 -3.54 -7.67 6.33
C ARG A 138 -2.77 -6.50 6.94
N LEU A 139 -2.77 -5.35 6.26
CA LEU A 139 -2.11 -4.12 6.73
C LEU A 139 -2.90 -3.38 7.83
N ASP A 140 -4.20 -3.67 8.00
CA ASP A 140 -5.03 -3.09 9.07
C ASP A 140 -4.55 -3.49 10.48
N LYS A 141 -3.94 -4.68 10.62
CA LYS A 141 -3.26 -5.14 11.86
C LYS A 141 -2.18 -4.16 12.34
N TYR A 142 -1.58 -3.40 11.42
CA TYR A 142 -0.48 -2.46 11.68
C TYR A 142 -0.93 -0.99 11.57
N ALA A 143 -2.23 -0.75 11.35
CA ALA A 143 -2.79 0.57 11.02
C ALA A 143 -2.12 1.23 9.79
N MET A 144 -1.84 0.44 8.76
CA MET A 144 -1.25 0.86 7.47
C MET A 144 -2.14 0.52 6.25
N ASN A 145 -3.37 0.05 6.48
CA ASN A 145 -4.31 -0.27 5.40
C ASN A 145 -4.70 0.99 4.65
N ASP A 146 -4.67 0.95 3.31
CA ASP A 146 -5.10 2.06 2.45
C ASP A 146 -4.42 3.40 2.82
N ALA A 147 -3.17 3.33 3.28
CA ALA A 147 -2.41 4.47 3.78
C ALA A 147 -0.97 4.54 3.27
N ILE A 148 -0.48 3.53 2.54
CA ILE A 148 0.91 3.55 2.03
C ILE A 148 0.98 4.50 0.82
N THR A 149 1.80 5.55 0.91
CA THR A 149 2.10 6.48 -0.19
C THR A 149 3.51 6.27 -0.77
N SER A 150 4.49 5.80 0.00
CA SER A 150 5.86 5.57 -0.49
C SER A 150 6.58 4.41 0.20
N TYR A 151 7.68 3.93 -0.38
CA TYR A 151 8.47 2.82 0.15
C TYR A 151 9.95 2.88 -0.24
N ARG A 152 10.81 2.23 0.55
CA ARG A 152 12.25 2.00 0.26
C ARG A 152 12.62 0.60 0.71
N CYS A 153 13.35 -0.14 -0.12
CA CYS A 153 13.85 -1.48 0.23
C CYS A 153 15.37 -1.48 0.46
N TYR A 154 15.85 -2.47 1.21
CA TYR A 154 17.24 -2.62 1.66
C TYR A 154 17.63 -4.11 1.74
N ASN A 155 18.91 -4.36 2.06
CA ASN A 155 19.55 -5.66 2.25
C ASN A 155 20.58 -5.49 3.36
#